data_AF-A0A7X8N7W6-F1
#
_entry.id   AF-A0A7X8N7W6-F1
#
_cell.length_a   1.000
_cell.length_b   1.000
_cell.length_c   1.000
_cell.angle_alpha   90.00
_cell.angle_beta   90.00
_cell.angle_gamma   90.00
#
_symmetry.space_group_name_H-M   'P 1'
#
loop_
_entity.id
_entity.type
_entity.pdbx_description
1 polymer ?
#
loop_
_entity_poly.entity_id
_entity_poly.type
_entity_poly.pdbx_seq_one_letter_code
_entity_poly.pdbx_strand_id
1 'polypeptide(L)' 'MIQRELSAAIESKFGKGKAIIIIGPRQVGKTTLCKSILENKEHLFLDGDDPTVRNILTNPK' A
#
# COMPACT_ATOMS: atom_id res chain seq x y z
N MET A 1 -10.02 -14.80 -4.99
CA MET A 1 -9.64 -13.39 -5.25
C MET A 1 -9.07 -13.32 -6.66
N ILE A 2 -9.38 -12.30 -7.46
CA ILE A 2 -8.93 -12.20 -8.86
C ILE A 2 -7.48 -11.70 -8.90
N GLN A 3 -6.62 -12.35 -9.69
CA GLN A 3 -5.24 -11.89 -9.92
C GLN A 3 -5.26 -10.59 -10.72
N ARG A 4 -4.70 -9.53 -10.15
CA ARG A 4 -4.63 -8.20 -10.80
C ARG A 4 -3.36 -8.14 -11.65
N GLU A 5 -3.48 -7.75 -12.92
CA GLU A 5 -2.32 -7.59 -13.82
C GLU A 5 -1.27 -6.63 -13.25
N LEU A 6 -1.72 -5.58 -12.56
CA LEU A 6 -0.84 -4.58 -11.95
C LEU A 6 0.06 -5.15 -10.84
N SER A 7 -0.30 -6.29 -10.24
CA SER A 7 0.50 -6.92 -9.17
C SER A 7 1.92 -7.23 -9.65
N ALA A 8 2.07 -7.89 -10.80
CA ALA A 8 3.38 -8.24 -11.35
C ALA A 8 4.22 -6.99 -11.68
N ALA A 9 3.59 -5.95 -12.22
CA ALA A 9 4.25 -4.69 -12.52
C ALA A 9 4.77 -3.98 -11.26
N ILE A 10 4.00 -3.99 -10.17
CA ILE A 10 4.39 -3.41 -8.88
C ILE A 10 5.53 -4.21 -8.24
N GLU A 11 5.40 -5.53 -8.18
CA GLU A 11 6.41 -6.40 -7.55
C GLU A 11 7.76 -6.32 -8.27
N SER A 12 7.77 -6.20 -9.60
CA SER A 12 9.01 -5.99 -10.38
C SER A 12 9.77 -4.71 -10.04
N LYS A 13 9.14 -3.77 -9.32
CA LYS A 13 9.71 -2.48 -8.93
C LYS A 13 10.14 -2.43 -7.46
N PHE A 14 9.86 -3.47 -6.67
CA PHE A 14 10.25 -3.54 -5.26
C PHE A 14 11.78 -3.55 -5.09
N GLY A 15 12.26 -2.99 -3.97
CA GLY A 15 13.68 -2.96 -3.62
C GLY A 15 14.55 -2.02 -4.47
N LYS A 16 13.98 -1.27 -5.42
CA LYS A 16 14.73 -0.38 -6.32
C LYS A 16 15.01 1.01 -5.75
N GLY A 17 14.80 1.23 -4.45
CA GLY A 17 14.98 2.54 -3.81
C GLY A 17 14.05 3.65 -4.33
N LYS A 18 12.90 3.28 -4.91
CA LYS A 18 11.92 4.21 -5.49
C LYS A 18 10.57 4.05 -4.82
N ALA A 19 9.86 5.17 -4.66
CA ALA A 19 8.47 5.15 -4.25
C ALA A 19 7.56 4.68 -5.40
N ILE A 20 6.55 3.88 -5.06
CA ILE A 20 5.49 3.46 -5.98
C ILE A 20 4.19 4.12 -5.51
N ILE A 21 3.55 4.91 -6.38
CA ILE A 21 2.29 5.59 -6.07
C ILE A 21 1.18 4.93 -6.90
N ILE A 22 0.14 4.45 -6.22
CA ILE A 22 -1.04 3.85 -6.88
C ILE A 22 -2.20 4.86 -6.81
N ILE A 23 -2.57 5.41 -7.96
CA ILE A 23 -3.65 6.39 -8.09
C ILE A 23 -4.89 5.78 -8.77
N GLY A 24 -6.06 6.37 -8.52
CA GLY A 24 -7.31 5.99 -9.17
C GLY A 24 -8.55 6.35 -8.35
N PRO A 25 -9.76 6.27 -8.94
CA PRO A 25 -11.02 6.64 -8.28
C PRO A 25 -11.27 5.94 -6.93
N ARG A 26 -12.16 6.47 -6.10
CA ARG A 26 -12.56 5.79 -4.85
C ARG A 26 -13.18 4.41 -5.18
N GLN A 27 -12.99 3.44 -4.28
CA GLN A 27 -13.61 2.11 -4.36
C GLN A 27 -13.20 1.20 -5.55
N VAL A 28 -12.13 1.52 -6.30
CA VAL A 28 -11.64 0.66 -7.40
C VAL A 28 -10.75 -0.54 -6.95
N GLY A 29 -10.57 -0.72 -5.64
CA GLY A 29 -9.79 -1.83 -5.08
C GLY A 29 -8.29 -1.57 -4.88
N LYS A 30 -7.86 -0.30 -4.79
CA LYS A 30 -6.44 0.08 -4.55
C LYS A 30 -5.90 -0.51 -3.24
N THR A 31 -6.62 -0.29 -2.12
CA THR A 31 -6.24 -0.83 -0.81
C THR A 31 -6.20 -2.35 -0.82
N THR A 32 -7.16 -2.98 -1.49
CA THR A 32 -7.23 -4.44 -1.67
C THR A 32 -6.02 -4.97 -2.44
N LEU A 33 -5.60 -4.28 -3.52
CA LEU A 33 -4.39 -4.62 -4.26
C LEU A 33 -3.15 -4.53 -3.36
N CYS A 34 -2.95 -3.42 -2.65
CA CYS A 34 -1.82 -3.26 -1.73
C CYS A 34 -1.78 -4.38 -0.68
N LYS A 35 -2.91 -4.64 -0.01
CA LYS A 35 -3.00 -5.70 1.01
C LYS A 35 -2.67 -7.07 0.43
N SER A 36 -3.16 -7.39 -0.77
CA SER A 36 -2.86 -8.68 -1.43
C SER A 36 -1.37 -8.84 -1.77
N ILE A 37 -0.71 -7.78 -2.24
CA ILE A 37 0.72 -7.82 -2.56
C ILE A 37 1.56 -7.97 -1.27
N LEU A 38 1.07 -7.44 -0.15
CA LEU A 38 1.79 -7.39 1.12
C LEU A 38 1.46 -8.54 2.09
N GLU A 39 0.45 -9.37 1.80
CA GLU A 39 -0.11 -10.39 2.70
C GLU A 39 0.92 -11.32 3.34
N ASN A 40 1.97 -11.69 2.60
CA ASN A 40 3.03 -12.58 3.05
C ASN A 40 4.41 -11.90 3.13
N LYS A 41 4.44 -10.58 3.29
CA LYS A 41 5.67 -9.79 3.37
C LYS A 41 5.69 -9.06 4.70
N GLU A 42 6.84 -9.02 5.38
CA GLU A 42 6.99 -8.14 6.55
C GLU A 42 6.91 -6.68 6.08
N HIS A 43 5.99 -5.92 6.65
CA HIS A 43 5.77 -4.54 6.24
C HIS A 43 5.15 -3.70 7.37
N LEU A 44 5.43 -2.40 7.34
CA LEU A 44 4.71 -1.40 8.13
C LEU A 44 3.55 -0.86 7.28
N PHE A 45 2.31 -1.07 7.73
CA PHE A 45 1.14 -0.51 7.09
C PHE A 45 0.67 0.75 7.84
N LEU A 46 0.74 1.89 7.17
CA LEU A 46 0.32 3.19 7.73
C LEU A 46 -0.97 3.64 7.05
N ASP A 47 -2.09 3.45 7.74
CA ASP A 47 -3.39 3.90 7.25
C ASP A 47 -3.60 5.39 7.54
N GLY A 48 -3.54 6.22 6.50
CA GLY A 48 -3.74 7.67 6.62
C GLY A 48 -5.18 8.08 6.94
N ASP A 49 -6.16 7.17 6.84
CA ASP A 49 -7.54 7.43 7.25
C ASP A 49 -7.77 7.08 8.75
N ASP A 50 -6.86 6.31 9.37
CA ASP A 50 -6.91 5.98 10.80
C ASP A 50 -6.43 7.16 11.67
N PRO A 51 -7.27 7.71 12.57
CA PRO A 51 -6.88 8.83 13.43
C PRO A 51 -5.66 8.58 14.31
N THR A 52 -5.47 7.33 14.75
CA THR A 52 -4.34 6.91 15.59
C THR A 52 -3.04 7.00 14.81
N VAL A 53 -3.02 6.43 13.60
CA VAL A 53 -1.84 6.48 12.72
C VAL A 53 -1.54 7.91 12.33
N ARG A 54 -2.57 8.72 11.99
CA ARG A 54 -2.38 10.14 11.72
C ARG A 54 -1.74 10.88 12.89
N ASN A 55 -2.19 10.63 14.12
CA ASN A 55 -1.62 11.25 15.29
C ASN A 55 -0.14 10.85 15.50
N ILE A 56 0.18 9.57 15.31
CA ILE A 56 1.56 9.06 15.39
C ILE A 56 2.46 9.75 14.34
N LEU A 57 1.98 9.90 13.11
CA LEU A 57 2.74 10.53 12.02
C LEU A 57 2.88 12.04 12.17
N THR A 58 1.89 12.71 12.80
CA THR A 58 1.89 14.17 12.99
C THR A 58 2.68 14.59 14.23
N ASN A 59 2.62 13.78 15.29
CA ASN A 59 3.28 14.03 16.57
C ASN A 59 4.20 12.85 16.94
N PRO A 60 5.32 12.65 16.21
CA PRO A 60 6.28 11.62 16.55
C PRO A 60 6.92 11.96 17.90
N LYS A 61 6.87 11.01 18.84
CA LYS A 61 7.57 11.12 20.13
C LYS A 61 9.05 10.81 19.97
#